data_AF-A0A2N1TPT2-F1
#
_entry.id   AF-A0A2N1TPT2-F1
#
_cell.length_a   1.000
_cell.length_b   1.000
_cell.length_c   1.000
_cell.angle_alpha   90.00
_cell.angle_beta   90.00
_cell.angle_gamma   90.00
#
_symmetry.space_group_name_H-M   'P 1'
#
loop_
_entity.id
_entity.type
_entity.pdbx_description
1 polymer ?
#
loop_
_entity_poly.entity_id
_entity_poly.type
_entity_poly.pdbx_seq_one_letter_code
_entity_poly.pdbx_strand_id
1 'polypeptide(L)'
;MIVYMDGKLHRGIIILLVLCLAPLFTGCGKSKTREHQSLDQYIIMEAEKKYQSPDWKIRLEAIQDIIGISNYGTLSMADKQTESLLLDATRDIHGAVKIEALKGLARYHSDRVLNRLLEMSLDERDGNVRWFTLLTLGQHRSPRAVPAFLQNIKSEDWLIREASIKGILLLRDETLQRDLEPQIIKALNDPSISVKITTLKYLSIKSPGIYEALSSIIKAKTPPPYSLMRSALVAIKGYSLDSATREKIITLLTHSNTTIRILALRVLKEEQNIPVLEEKTDR
;
A
#
# COMPACT_ATOMS: atom_id res chain seq x y z
N MET A 1 40.22 -26.12 13.41
CA MET A 1 39.93 -24.74 13.00
C MET A 1 38.47 -24.70 12.58
N ILE A 2 37.65 -24.02 13.37
CA ILE A 2 36.18 -23.97 13.29
C ILE A 2 35.77 -23.19 12.04
N VAL A 3 34.95 -23.79 11.18
CA VAL A 3 34.18 -23.04 10.18
C VAL A 3 32.70 -23.30 10.45
N TYR A 4 32.09 -22.26 11.01
CA TYR A 4 30.65 -22.06 11.11
C TYR A 4 30.09 -21.84 9.70
N MET A 5 29.24 -22.74 9.19
CA MET A 5 28.44 -22.53 7.98
C MET A 5 27.00 -23.00 8.23
N ASP A 6 26.16 -22.00 8.48
CA ASP A 6 24.75 -21.80 8.12
C ASP A 6 23.77 -23.00 8.10
N GLY A 7 22.88 -23.03 9.11
CA GLY A 7 21.83 -24.04 9.32
C GLY A 7 20.55 -23.87 8.50
N LYS A 8 20.52 -22.97 7.50
CA LYS A 8 19.31 -22.74 6.68
C LYS A 8 19.17 -23.66 5.47
N LEU A 9 20.26 -24.29 4.99
CA LEU A 9 20.20 -25.12 3.78
C LEU A 9 19.75 -26.57 4.03
N HIS A 10 19.87 -27.07 5.27
CA HIS A 10 19.61 -28.49 5.56
C HIS A 10 18.13 -28.88 5.72
N ARG A 11 17.23 -27.95 6.07
CA ARG A 11 15.82 -28.29 6.27
C ARG A 11 15.04 -28.54 4.97
N GLY A 12 15.42 -27.88 3.87
CA GLY A 12 14.80 -28.11 2.56
C GLY A 12 15.23 -29.42 1.89
N ILE A 13 16.47 -29.89 2.15
CA ILE A 13 17.02 -31.09 1.52
C ILE A 13 16.51 -32.37 2.22
N ILE A 14 16.23 -32.32 3.52
CA ILE A 14 15.72 -33.48 4.27
C ILE A 14 14.30 -33.86 3.84
N ILE A 15 13.47 -32.90 3.42
CA ILE A 15 12.12 -33.18 2.90
C ILE A 15 12.18 -33.80 1.49
N LEU A 16 13.21 -33.49 0.69
CA LEU A 16 13.36 -34.05 -0.65
C LEU A 16 13.85 -35.52 -0.65
N LEU A 17 14.57 -35.95 0.40
CA LEU A 17 15.18 -37.28 0.44
C LEU A 17 14.25 -38.42 0.89
N VAL A 18 13.05 -38.13 1.40
CA VAL A 18 12.10 -39.15 1.85
C VAL A 18 11.20 -39.71 0.71
N LEU A 19 11.27 -39.13 -0.50
CA LEU A 19 10.34 -39.47 -1.61
C LEU A 19 10.93 -40.34 -2.75
N CYS A 20 12.12 -40.92 -2.61
CA CYS A 20 12.74 -41.70 -3.72
C CYS A 20 12.52 -43.22 -3.70
N LEU A 21 11.56 -43.78 -2.94
CA LEU A 21 11.29 -45.23 -2.97
C LEU A 21 9.79 -45.56 -2.99
N ALA A 22 9.14 -45.45 -4.16
CA ALA A 22 7.98 -46.29 -4.56
C ALA A 22 7.63 -46.09 -6.05
N PRO A 23 7.07 -47.11 -6.74
CA PRO A 23 7.21 -47.30 -8.19
C PRO A 23 6.20 -46.55 -9.05
N LEU A 24 6.59 -46.40 -10.32
CA LEU A 24 5.85 -45.84 -11.46
C LEU A 24 4.45 -46.49 -11.60
N PHE A 25 3.40 -45.77 -11.19
CA PHE A 25 2.04 -46.01 -11.68
C PHE A 25 1.48 -44.73 -12.30
N THR A 26 1.00 -44.87 -13.53
CA THR A 26 0.42 -43.84 -14.38
C THR A 26 -0.87 -43.28 -13.77
N GLY A 27 -0.73 -42.27 -12.91
CA GLY A 27 -1.81 -41.51 -12.27
C GLY A 27 -1.40 -40.07 -11.96
N CYS A 28 -0.58 -39.47 -12.84
CA CYS A 28 0.30 -38.34 -12.50
C CYS A 28 -0.44 -37.00 -12.20
N GLY A 29 -1.72 -36.85 -12.58
CA GLY A 29 -2.49 -35.63 -12.31
C GLY A 29 -3.24 -35.61 -10.97
N LYS A 30 -3.73 -36.77 -10.50
CA LYS A 30 -4.51 -36.89 -9.26
C LYS A 30 -3.65 -37.18 -8.02
N SER A 31 -2.46 -37.76 -8.18
CA SER A 31 -1.55 -37.98 -7.05
C SER A 31 -0.87 -36.68 -6.61
N LYS A 32 -0.36 -35.87 -7.55
CA LYS A 32 0.30 -34.59 -7.27
C LYS A 32 -0.60 -33.60 -6.54
N THR A 33 -1.88 -33.52 -6.91
CA THR A 33 -2.86 -32.65 -6.24
C THR A 33 -3.17 -33.12 -4.81
N ARG A 34 -3.24 -34.44 -4.57
CA ARG A 34 -3.43 -35.00 -3.22
C ARG A 34 -2.20 -34.83 -2.33
N GLU A 35 -1.01 -35.03 -2.87
CA GLU A 35 0.26 -34.82 -2.16
C GLU A 35 0.43 -33.35 -1.73
N HIS A 36 0.21 -32.39 -2.64
CA HIS A 36 0.24 -30.97 -2.31
C HIS A 36 -0.79 -30.60 -1.23
N GLN A 37 -2.03 -31.07 -1.35
CA GLN A 37 -3.07 -30.81 -0.35
C GLN A 37 -2.71 -31.37 1.04
N SER A 38 -2.05 -32.52 1.10
CA SER A 38 -1.59 -33.12 2.37
C SER A 38 -0.42 -32.34 3.00
N LEU A 39 0.46 -31.77 2.18
CA LEU A 39 1.57 -30.94 2.64
C LEU A 39 1.08 -29.59 3.18
N ASP A 40 0.15 -28.93 2.48
CA ASP A 40 -0.44 -27.66 2.92
C ASP A 40 -1.14 -27.81 4.28
N GLN A 41 -1.91 -28.88 4.47
CA GLN A 41 -2.57 -29.20 5.74
C GLN A 41 -1.57 -29.45 6.86
N TYR A 42 -0.50 -30.21 6.60
CA TYR A 42 0.54 -30.47 7.59
C TYR A 42 1.22 -29.17 8.04
N ILE A 43 1.53 -28.28 7.10
CA ILE A 43 2.22 -27.04 7.45
C ILE A 43 1.31 -26.09 8.23
N ILE A 44 0.03 -25.98 7.85
CA ILE A 44 -0.96 -25.21 8.63
C ILE A 44 -1.03 -25.74 10.06
N MET A 45 -1.16 -27.05 10.23
CA MET A 45 -1.22 -27.68 11.56
C MET A 45 0.04 -27.38 12.39
N GLU A 46 1.24 -27.47 11.79
CA GLU A 46 2.48 -27.14 12.49
C GLU A 46 2.58 -25.64 12.82
N ALA A 47 2.10 -24.75 11.95
CA ALA A 47 2.03 -23.32 12.23
C ALA A 47 1.05 -23.02 13.37
N GLU A 48 -0.14 -23.62 13.36
CA GLU A 48 -1.12 -23.49 14.45
C GLU A 48 -0.52 -23.94 15.79
N LYS A 49 0.20 -25.07 15.80
CA LYS A 49 0.89 -25.59 16.98
C LYS A 49 1.99 -24.64 17.47
N LYS A 50 2.86 -24.14 16.57
CA LYS A 50 3.88 -23.14 16.92
C LYS A 50 3.24 -21.85 17.47
N TYR A 51 2.10 -21.44 16.90
CA TYR A 51 1.39 -20.24 17.34
C TYR A 51 0.82 -20.35 18.76
N GLN A 52 0.62 -21.56 19.31
CA GLN A 52 0.25 -21.73 20.74
C GLN A 52 1.43 -21.51 21.71
N SER A 53 2.64 -21.22 21.22
CA SER A 53 3.81 -21.02 22.07
C SER A 53 3.69 -19.79 22.97
N PRO A 54 4.15 -19.85 24.24
CA PRO A 54 4.26 -18.66 25.09
C PRO A 54 5.29 -17.65 24.55
N ASP A 55 6.30 -18.12 23.78
CA ASP A 55 7.31 -17.25 23.16
C ASP A 55 6.75 -16.59 21.89
N TRP A 56 6.65 -15.26 21.92
CA TRP A 56 6.16 -14.46 20.82
C TRP A 56 7.01 -14.57 19.55
N LYS A 57 8.30 -14.91 19.67
CA LYS A 57 9.18 -15.12 18.52
C LYS A 57 8.80 -16.40 17.77
N ILE A 58 8.43 -17.45 18.50
CA ILE A 58 7.94 -18.71 17.91
C ILE A 58 6.58 -18.47 17.24
N ARG A 59 5.70 -17.66 17.87
CA ARG A 59 4.43 -17.25 17.24
C ARG A 59 4.65 -16.41 15.97
N LEU A 60 5.61 -15.48 15.99
CA LEU A 60 6.00 -14.71 14.81
C LEU A 60 6.53 -15.62 13.70
N GLU A 61 7.40 -16.57 14.02
CA GLU A 61 7.92 -17.56 13.07
C GLU A 61 6.77 -18.35 12.43
N ALA A 62 5.79 -18.79 13.22
CA ALA A 62 4.60 -19.48 12.71
C ALA A 62 3.84 -18.66 11.65
N ILE A 63 3.66 -17.36 11.89
CA ILE A 63 2.96 -16.46 10.97
C ILE A 63 3.82 -16.15 9.73
N GLN A 64 5.14 -16.05 9.87
CA GLN A 64 6.04 -15.88 8.73
C GLN A 64 6.05 -17.12 7.83
N ASP A 65 6.12 -18.31 8.43
CA ASP A 65 6.10 -19.59 7.72
C ASP A 65 4.83 -19.72 6.86
N ILE A 66 3.65 -19.43 7.44
CA ILE A 66 2.38 -19.58 6.72
C ILE A 66 2.22 -18.55 5.58
N ILE A 67 2.68 -17.32 5.77
CA ILE A 67 2.64 -16.29 4.73
C ILE A 67 3.56 -16.66 3.57
N GLY A 68 4.76 -17.20 3.87
CA GLY A 68 5.72 -17.66 2.86
C GLY A 68 5.10 -18.69 1.89
N ILE A 69 4.23 -19.57 2.40
CA ILE A 69 3.61 -20.65 1.63
C ILE A 69 2.42 -20.17 0.81
N SER A 70 1.59 -19.29 1.37
CA SER A 70 0.43 -18.71 0.65
C SER A 70 0.82 -17.94 -0.62
N ASN A 71 2.11 -17.63 -0.83
CA ASN A 71 2.63 -17.04 -2.08
C ASN A 71 2.75 -18.03 -3.25
N TYR A 72 2.68 -19.34 -2.99
CA TYR A 72 2.89 -20.40 -3.99
C TYR A 72 1.59 -20.98 -4.57
N GLY A 73 0.43 -20.44 -4.16
CA GLY A 73 -0.86 -20.67 -4.82
C GLY A 73 -1.38 -22.10 -4.71
N THR A 74 -1.98 -22.48 -3.57
CA THR A 74 -2.79 -23.70 -3.48
C THR A 74 -4.02 -23.60 -2.55
N LEU A 75 -5.18 -23.88 -3.17
CA LEU A 75 -6.39 -24.57 -2.69
C LEU A 75 -7.21 -24.01 -1.48
N SER A 76 -8.46 -23.66 -1.81
CA SER A 76 -9.59 -23.11 -1.03
C SER A 76 -9.79 -23.45 0.47
N MET A 77 -9.33 -24.60 0.98
CA MET A 77 -9.49 -24.95 2.42
C MET A 77 -8.28 -24.50 3.25
N ALA A 78 -7.07 -24.67 2.70
CA ALA A 78 -5.84 -24.16 3.29
C ALA A 78 -5.89 -22.63 3.44
N ASP A 79 -6.53 -21.96 2.47
CA ASP A 79 -6.77 -20.52 2.51
C ASP A 79 -7.67 -20.09 3.67
N LYS A 80 -8.73 -20.84 3.99
CA LYS A 80 -9.64 -20.48 5.09
C LYS A 80 -8.99 -20.65 6.46
N GLN A 81 -8.21 -21.72 6.67
CA GLN A 81 -7.49 -21.94 7.92
C GLN A 81 -6.37 -20.91 8.09
N THR A 82 -5.63 -20.63 7.02
CA THR A 82 -4.62 -19.56 7.02
C THR A 82 -5.25 -18.20 7.33
N GLU A 83 -6.38 -17.85 6.69
CA GLU A 83 -7.11 -16.63 7.00
C GLU A 83 -7.50 -16.58 8.48
N SER A 84 -8.00 -17.68 9.05
CA SER A 84 -8.38 -17.75 10.47
C SER A 84 -7.19 -17.55 11.39
N LEU A 85 -6.06 -18.24 11.14
CA LEU A 85 -4.85 -18.11 11.92
C LEU A 85 -4.29 -16.67 11.86
N LEU A 86 -4.30 -16.06 10.68
CA LEU A 86 -3.88 -14.67 10.51
C LEU A 86 -4.83 -13.70 11.25
N LEU A 87 -6.15 -13.93 11.18
CA LEU A 87 -7.11 -13.15 11.94
C LEU A 87 -6.85 -13.26 13.45
N ASP A 88 -6.52 -14.44 13.95
CA ASP A 88 -6.18 -14.65 15.36
C ASP A 88 -4.87 -13.97 15.75
N ALA A 89 -3.87 -13.99 14.85
CA ALA A 89 -2.61 -13.27 15.02
C ALA A 89 -2.75 -11.74 15.08
N THR A 90 -3.82 -11.17 14.50
CA THR A 90 -4.12 -9.74 14.71
C THR A 90 -4.55 -9.38 16.13
N ARG A 91 -4.80 -10.38 16.99
CA ARG A 91 -5.14 -10.22 18.41
C ARG A 91 -3.96 -10.54 19.34
N ASP A 92 -2.79 -10.87 18.80
CA ASP A 92 -1.60 -11.12 19.61
C ASP A 92 -1.24 -9.90 20.47
N ILE A 93 -0.68 -10.11 21.65
CA ILE A 93 -0.24 -9.02 22.51
C ILE A 93 0.98 -8.27 21.94
N HIS A 94 1.78 -8.91 21.07
CA HIS A 94 2.98 -8.33 20.47
C HIS A 94 2.69 -7.71 19.10
N GLY A 95 2.99 -6.42 18.96
CA GLY A 95 2.79 -5.68 17.71
C GLY A 95 3.50 -6.29 16.49
N ALA A 96 4.68 -6.92 16.68
CA ALA A 96 5.39 -7.59 15.59
C ALA A 96 4.59 -8.74 14.96
N VAL A 97 3.90 -9.54 15.79
CA VAL A 97 3.04 -10.63 15.31
C VAL A 97 1.82 -10.06 14.58
N LYS A 98 1.18 -9.02 15.15
CA LYS A 98 0.06 -8.32 14.49
C LYS A 98 0.46 -7.76 13.12
N ILE A 99 1.60 -7.08 13.03
CA ILE A 99 2.11 -6.51 11.78
C ILE A 99 2.33 -7.59 10.73
N GLU A 100 2.94 -8.72 11.12
CA GLU A 100 3.16 -9.82 10.19
C GLU A 100 1.83 -10.41 9.71
N ALA A 101 0.86 -10.58 10.61
CA ALA A 101 -0.49 -11.00 10.25
C ALA A 101 -1.16 -10.04 9.26
N LEU A 102 -1.06 -8.73 9.48
CA LEU A 102 -1.60 -7.69 8.59
C LEU A 102 -0.98 -7.74 7.18
N LYS A 103 0.31 -8.08 7.05
CA LYS A 103 0.95 -8.32 5.74
C LYS A 103 0.35 -9.54 5.05
N GLY A 104 0.09 -10.60 5.81
CA GLY A 104 -0.59 -11.80 5.30
C GLY A 104 -2.00 -11.50 4.81
N LEU A 105 -2.79 -10.78 5.63
CA LEU A 105 -4.19 -10.42 5.36
C LEU A 105 -4.40 -9.50 4.14
N ALA A 106 -3.34 -8.90 3.60
CA ALA A 106 -3.40 -8.13 2.36
C ALA A 106 -3.97 -8.90 1.16
N ARG A 107 -3.81 -10.23 1.13
CA ARG A 107 -4.33 -11.08 0.04
C ARG A 107 -5.76 -11.59 0.28
N TYR A 108 -6.26 -11.51 1.51
CA TYR A 108 -7.55 -12.07 1.91
C TYR A 108 -8.61 -10.97 1.92
N HIS A 109 -9.59 -11.05 1.02
CA HIS A 109 -10.60 -9.99 0.81
C HIS A 109 -11.98 -10.37 1.35
N SER A 110 -12.05 -11.26 2.35
CA SER A 110 -13.31 -11.67 2.95
C SER A 110 -13.91 -10.56 3.85
N ASP A 111 -15.22 -10.58 4.06
CA ASP A 111 -15.88 -9.67 5.00
C ASP A 111 -15.34 -9.76 6.43
N ARG A 112 -14.86 -10.94 6.85
CA ARG A 112 -14.24 -11.13 8.16
C ARG A 112 -12.95 -10.32 8.29
N VAL A 113 -12.12 -10.36 7.25
CA VAL A 113 -10.87 -9.59 7.22
C VAL A 113 -11.17 -8.10 7.14
N LEU A 114 -12.07 -7.67 6.25
CA LEU A 114 -12.45 -6.26 6.14
C LEU A 114 -12.98 -5.73 7.48
N ASN A 115 -13.92 -6.43 8.13
CA ASN A 115 -14.46 -6.02 9.42
C ASN A 115 -13.38 -5.92 10.50
N ARG A 116 -12.43 -6.87 10.53
CA ARG A 116 -11.31 -6.83 11.49
C ARG A 116 -10.39 -5.66 11.25
N LEU A 117 -10.05 -5.35 9.99
CA LEU A 117 -9.23 -4.20 9.64
C LEU A 117 -9.92 -2.87 9.98
N LEU A 118 -11.24 -2.79 9.78
CA LEU A 118 -12.03 -1.61 10.15
C LEU A 118 -12.01 -1.38 11.67
N GLU A 119 -12.24 -2.42 12.47
CA GLU A 119 -12.13 -2.37 13.94
C GLU A 119 -10.73 -1.90 14.38
N MET A 120 -9.68 -2.57 13.88
CA MET A 120 -8.30 -2.23 14.23
C MET A 120 -7.89 -0.80 13.81
N SER A 121 -8.45 -0.27 12.72
CA SER A 121 -8.13 1.09 12.25
C SER A 121 -8.61 2.18 13.22
N LEU A 122 -9.52 1.85 14.14
CA LEU A 122 -10.11 2.74 15.12
C LEU A 122 -9.57 2.49 16.53
N ASP A 123 -9.41 1.22 16.91
CA ASP A 123 -9.14 0.83 18.31
C ASP A 123 -7.67 0.50 18.61
N GLU A 124 -6.82 0.34 17.58
CA GLU A 124 -5.42 -0.01 17.78
C GLU A 124 -4.62 1.17 18.36
N ARG A 125 -3.92 0.90 19.46
CA ARG A 125 -3.14 1.89 20.21
C ARG A 125 -1.70 1.98 19.73
N ASP A 126 -1.14 0.89 19.22
CA ASP A 126 0.19 0.90 18.63
C ASP A 126 0.15 1.59 17.26
N GLY A 127 0.79 2.76 17.14
CA GLY A 127 0.81 3.55 15.92
C GLY A 127 1.40 2.81 14.72
N ASN A 128 2.37 1.92 14.92
CA ASN A 128 2.93 1.12 13.82
C ASN A 128 1.92 0.08 13.34
N VAL A 129 1.25 -0.62 14.27
CA VAL A 129 0.22 -1.60 13.92
C VAL A 129 -0.96 -0.92 13.22
N ARG A 130 -1.39 0.24 13.72
CA ARG A 130 -2.48 1.03 13.12
C ARG A 130 -2.09 1.53 11.72
N TRP A 131 -0.85 1.99 11.53
CA TRP A 131 -0.33 2.37 10.22
C TRP A 131 -0.37 1.20 9.23
N PHE A 132 0.14 0.02 9.61
CA PHE A 132 0.04 -1.19 8.79
C PHE A 132 -1.40 -1.59 8.51
N THR A 133 -2.30 -1.45 9.50
CA THR A 133 -3.74 -1.74 9.34
C THR A 133 -4.34 -0.87 8.23
N LEU A 134 -4.07 0.44 8.23
CA LEU A 134 -4.56 1.36 7.21
C LEU A 134 -3.98 1.06 5.82
N LEU A 135 -2.70 0.66 5.75
CA LEU A 135 -2.08 0.24 4.48
C LEU A 135 -2.76 -1.02 3.92
N THR A 136 -2.99 -2.04 4.76
CA THR A 136 -3.68 -3.26 4.36
C THR A 136 -5.13 -2.97 3.96
N LEU A 137 -5.85 -2.14 4.73
CA LEU A 137 -7.20 -1.69 4.40
C LEU A 137 -7.25 -0.95 3.05
N GLY A 138 -6.24 -0.15 2.73
CA GLY A 138 -6.12 0.52 1.43
C GLY A 138 -5.90 -0.44 0.25
N GLN A 139 -5.27 -1.59 0.48
CA GLN A 139 -5.09 -2.63 -0.56
C GLN A 139 -6.38 -3.36 -0.88
N HIS A 140 -7.30 -3.48 0.09
CA HIS A 140 -8.63 -4.06 -0.12
C HIS A 140 -9.53 -3.21 -1.02
N ARG A 141 -9.23 -1.90 -1.12
CA ARG A 141 -9.95 -0.93 -1.97
C ARG A 141 -11.47 -0.95 -1.79
N SER A 142 -11.95 -1.28 -0.59
CA SER A 142 -13.38 -1.28 -0.29
C SER A 142 -13.87 0.12 0.07
N PRO A 143 -14.90 0.67 -0.60
CA PRO A 143 -15.51 1.95 -0.21
C PRO A 143 -16.04 1.95 1.23
N ARG A 144 -16.31 0.78 1.82
CA ARG A 144 -16.69 0.64 3.24
C ARG A 144 -15.60 1.15 4.20
N ALA A 145 -14.36 1.30 3.72
CA ALA A 145 -13.25 1.86 4.49
C ALA A 145 -13.20 3.39 4.54
N VAL A 146 -14.01 4.09 3.73
CA VAL A 146 -13.99 5.56 3.68
C VAL A 146 -14.18 6.21 5.06
N PRO A 147 -15.16 5.81 5.90
CA PRO A 147 -15.31 6.39 7.24
C PRO A 147 -14.06 6.22 8.11
N ALA A 148 -13.40 5.05 8.03
CA ALA A 148 -12.18 4.78 8.76
C ALA A 148 -11.02 5.69 8.30
N PHE A 149 -10.83 5.86 6.98
CA PHE A 149 -9.82 6.78 6.47
C PHE A 149 -10.10 8.24 6.83
N LEU A 150 -11.36 8.68 6.79
CA LEU A 150 -11.76 10.04 7.16
C LEU A 150 -11.59 10.33 8.66
N GLN A 151 -11.70 9.31 9.51
CA GLN A 151 -11.36 9.45 10.92
C GLN A 151 -9.85 9.59 11.10
N ASN A 152 -9.07 8.75 10.43
CA ASN A 152 -7.62 8.66 10.58
C ASN A 152 -6.84 9.82 9.90
N ILE A 153 -7.40 10.48 8.88
CA ILE A 153 -6.78 11.67 8.26
C ILE A 153 -6.68 12.87 9.22
N LYS A 154 -7.38 12.82 10.36
CA LYS A 154 -7.34 13.83 11.43
C LYS A 154 -6.31 13.53 12.52
N SER A 155 -5.55 12.44 12.38
CA SER A 155 -4.55 12.03 13.37
C SER A 155 -3.43 13.07 13.53
N GLU A 156 -2.91 13.23 14.75
CA GLU A 156 -1.68 14.01 15.00
C GLU A 156 -0.44 13.35 14.39
N ASP A 157 -0.44 12.02 14.27
CA ASP A 157 0.62 11.25 13.64
C ASP A 157 0.54 11.33 12.11
N TRP A 158 1.59 11.90 11.49
CA TRP A 158 1.67 12.06 10.04
C TRP A 158 1.72 10.74 9.28
N LEU A 159 2.24 9.65 9.88
CA LEU A 159 2.25 8.32 9.26
C LEU A 159 0.81 7.82 9.07
N ILE A 160 -0.03 8.01 10.09
CA ILE A 160 -1.45 7.65 10.05
C ILE A 160 -2.21 8.49 9.02
N ARG A 161 -1.96 9.80 8.97
CA ARG A 161 -2.56 10.67 7.93
C ARG A 161 -2.14 10.25 6.53
N GLU A 162 -0.86 9.95 6.32
CA GLU A 162 -0.32 9.49 5.03
C GLU A 162 -0.99 8.18 4.59
N ALA A 163 -1.07 7.18 5.47
CA ALA A 163 -1.72 5.91 5.15
C ALA A 163 -3.20 6.10 4.82
N SER A 164 -3.87 7.03 5.52
CA SER A 164 -5.30 7.32 5.30
C SER A 164 -5.56 7.97 3.95
N ILE A 165 -4.82 9.01 3.58
CA ILE A 165 -5.02 9.65 2.27
C ILE A 165 -4.62 8.71 1.13
N LYS A 166 -3.58 7.88 1.33
CA LYS A 166 -3.23 6.82 0.38
C LYS A 166 -4.38 5.83 0.21
N GLY A 167 -5.02 5.41 1.30
CA GLY A 167 -6.19 4.53 1.27
C GLY A 167 -7.33 5.09 0.45
N ILE A 168 -7.69 6.37 0.69
CA ILE A 168 -8.72 7.09 -0.09
C ILE A 168 -8.38 7.09 -1.58
N LEU A 169 -7.15 7.45 -1.95
CA LEU A 169 -6.75 7.55 -3.36
C LEU A 169 -6.59 6.19 -4.05
N LEU A 170 -6.33 5.12 -3.30
CA LEU A 170 -6.27 3.76 -3.83
C LEU A 170 -7.64 3.17 -4.20
N LEU A 171 -8.75 3.75 -3.75
CA LEU A 171 -10.10 3.34 -4.15
C LEU A 171 -10.32 3.52 -5.65
N ARG A 172 -9.62 4.49 -6.28
CA ARG A 172 -9.70 4.78 -7.73
C ARG A 172 -11.13 5.00 -8.26
N ASP A 173 -12.02 5.46 -7.39
CA ASP A 173 -13.36 5.92 -7.73
C ASP A 173 -13.31 7.45 -7.89
N GLU A 174 -13.45 7.93 -9.13
CA GLU A 174 -13.38 9.37 -9.42
C GLU A 174 -14.52 10.16 -8.78
N THR A 175 -15.73 9.60 -8.73
CA THR A 175 -16.89 10.27 -8.12
C THR A 175 -16.64 10.46 -6.64
N LEU A 176 -16.21 9.40 -5.95
CA LEU A 176 -15.84 9.48 -4.55
C LEU A 176 -14.65 10.43 -4.32
N GLN A 177 -13.65 10.43 -5.19
CA GLN A 177 -12.53 11.38 -5.04
C GLN A 177 -12.96 12.83 -5.24
N ARG A 178 -13.93 13.11 -6.13
CA ARG A 178 -14.54 14.44 -6.25
C ARG A 178 -15.29 14.81 -4.96
N ASP A 179 -16.06 13.90 -4.40
CA ASP A 179 -16.77 14.13 -3.13
C ASP A 179 -15.80 14.38 -1.96
N LEU A 180 -14.61 13.77 -2.02
CA LEU A 180 -13.54 13.90 -1.04
C LEU A 180 -12.48 14.96 -1.40
N GLU A 181 -12.74 15.80 -2.41
CA GLU A 181 -11.83 16.85 -2.86
C GLU A 181 -11.36 17.76 -1.70
N PRO A 182 -12.23 18.22 -0.78
CA PRO A 182 -11.78 19.05 0.36
C PRO A 182 -10.71 18.36 1.22
N GLN A 183 -10.83 17.05 1.43
CA GLN A 183 -9.86 16.26 2.21
C GLN A 183 -8.56 16.04 1.43
N ILE A 184 -8.64 15.86 0.11
CA ILE A 184 -7.48 15.77 -0.77
C ILE A 184 -6.71 17.09 -0.78
N ILE A 185 -7.40 18.23 -0.93
CA ILE A 185 -6.79 19.57 -0.86
C ILE A 185 -6.17 19.82 0.52
N LYS A 186 -6.84 19.40 1.60
CA LYS A 186 -6.26 19.48 2.95
C LYS A 186 -4.96 18.67 3.06
N ALA A 187 -4.91 17.48 2.47
CA ALA A 187 -3.71 16.65 2.45
C ALA A 187 -2.58 17.23 1.57
N LEU A 188 -2.90 17.93 0.47
CA LEU A 188 -1.92 18.69 -0.31
C LEU A 188 -1.32 19.87 0.47
N ASN A 189 -2.05 20.37 1.47
CA ASN A 189 -1.61 21.44 2.38
C ASN A 189 -1.09 20.93 3.74
N ASP A 190 -0.96 19.61 3.92
CA ASP A 190 -0.54 19.01 5.20
C ASP A 190 0.84 19.50 5.68
N PRO A 191 1.09 19.68 6.98
CA PRO A 191 2.43 20.05 7.46
C PRO A 191 3.54 19.05 7.05
N SER A 192 3.19 17.76 6.89
CA SER A 192 4.13 16.72 6.49
C SER A 192 4.30 16.65 4.99
N ILE A 193 5.55 16.77 4.54
CA ILE A 193 5.94 16.60 3.14
C ILE A 193 5.59 15.19 2.63
N SER A 194 5.67 14.16 3.48
CA SER A 194 5.32 12.78 3.11
C SER A 194 3.84 12.67 2.73
N VAL A 195 2.95 13.28 3.50
CA VAL A 195 1.51 13.32 3.22
C VAL A 195 1.25 14.03 1.88
N LYS A 196 1.88 15.18 1.64
CA LYS A 196 1.77 15.90 0.34
C LYS A 196 2.23 15.05 -0.83
N ILE A 197 3.43 14.45 -0.74
CA ILE A 197 4.00 13.64 -1.83
C ILE A 197 3.14 12.41 -2.11
N THR A 198 2.66 11.73 -1.06
CA THR A 198 1.77 10.58 -1.22
C THR A 198 0.46 11.00 -1.87
N THR A 199 -0.12 12.14 -1.47
CA THR A 199 -1.32 12.68 -2.12
C THR A 199 -1.08 12.93 -3.61
N LEU A 200 0.00 13.63 -3.97
CA LEU A 200 0.37 13.90 -5.37
C LEU A 200 0.63 12.64 -6.20
N LYS A 201 1.23 11.61 -5.58
CA LYS A 201 1.58 10.36 -6.24
C LYS A 201 0.36 9.53 -6.65
N TYR A 202 -0.70 9.56 -5.84
CA TYR A 202 -1.90 8.74 -6.06
C TYR A 202 -3.11 9.55 -6.57
N LEU A 203 -2.97 10.86 -6.70
CA LEU A 203 -4.00 11.74 -7.25
C LEU A 203 -4.36 11.33 -8.69
N SER A 204 -5.64 11.07 -8.94
CA SER A 204 -6.15 10.74 -10.29
C SER A 204 -7.18 11.73 -10.83
N ILE A 205 -7.69 12.63 -10.00
CA ILE A 205 -8.64 13.66 -10.41
C ILE A 205 -7.95 14.99 -10.74
N LYS A 206 -8.60 15.78 -11.59
CA LYS A 206 -8.24 17.17 -11.86
C LYS A 206 -9.40 18.09 -11.51
N SER A 207 -9.11 19.19 -10.86
CA SER A 207 -10.09 20.23 -10.52
C SER A 207 -9.40 21.59 -10.38
N PRO A 208 -10.14 22.71 -10.48
CA PRO A 208 -9.60 24.03 -10.18
C PRO A 208 -9.03 24.12 -8.75
N GLY A 209 -9.67 23.52 -7.75
CA GLY A 209 -9.18 23.52 -6.37
C GLY A 209 -7.83 22.81 -6.21
N ILE A 210 -7.65 21.68 -6.90
CA ILE A 210 -6.38 20.97 -6.95
C ILE A 210 -5.31 21.79 -7.68
N TYR A 211 -5.67 22.43 -8.79
CA TYR A 211 -4.76 23.33 -9.51
C TYR A 211 -4.20 24.41 -8.59
N GLU A 212 -5.05 25.09 -7.82
CA GLU A 212 -4.62 26.14 -6.88
C GLU A 212 -3.65 25.61 -5.81
N ALA A 213 -3.89 24.40 -5.29
CA ALA A 213 -2.99 23.76 -4.34
C ALA A 213 -1.62 23.43 -4.98
N LEU A 214 -1.61 22.88 -6.20
CA LEU A 214 -0.39 22.57 -6.95
C LEU A 214 0.41 23.84 -7.29
N SER A 215 -0.30 24.85 -7.78
CA SER A 215 0.22 26.17 -8.10
C SER A 215 0.88 26.82 -6.88
N SER A 216 0.22 26.77 -5.72
CA SER A 216 0.76 27.29 -4.46
C SER A 216 2.04 26.59 -4.03
N ILE A 217 2.15 25.26 -4.20
CA ILE A 217 3.39 24.50 -3.92
C ILE A 217 4.54 24.98 -4.83
N ILE A 218 4.28 25.17 -6.12
CA ILE A 218 5.29 25.59 -7.11
C ILE A 218 5.72 27.05 -6.90
N LYS A 219 4.75 27.93 -6.61
CA LYS A 219 4.96 29.37 -6.38
C LYS A 219 5.45 29.71 -4.97
N ALA A 220 5.64 28.72 -4.09
CA ALA A 220 6.07 28.95 -2.72
C ALA A 220 7.32 29.84 -2.66
N LYS A 221 7.28 30.85 -1.77
CA LYS A 221 8.36 31.83 -1.58
C LYS A 221 9.69 31.15 -1.25
N THR A 222 9.63 30.19 -0.32
CA THR A 222 10.74 29.27 -0.05
C THR A 222 10.57 28.04 -0.94
N PRO A 223 11.54 27.73 -1.82
CA PRO A 223 11.44 26.57 -2.69
C PRO A 223 11.22 25.28 -1.89
N PRO A 224 10.20 24.46 -2.22
CA PRO A 224 9.99 23.20 -1.55
C PRO A 224 11.14 22.22 -1.84
N PRO A 225 11.32 21.19 -1.00
CA PRO A 225 12.29 20.13 -1.27
C PRO A 225 12.08 19.53 -2.66
N TYR A 226 13.19 19.09 -3.27
CA TYR A 226 13.22 18.56 -4.63
C TYR A 226 12.12 17.52 -4.90
N SER A 227 11.91 16.57 -3.99
CA SER A 227 10.92 15.51 -4.14
C SER A 227 9.47 16.03 -4.22
N LEU A 228 9.15 17.09 -3.47
CA LEU A 228 7.84 17.74 -3.50
C LEU A 228 7.68 18.59 -4.76
N MET A 229 8.70 19.37 -5.15
CA MET A 229 8.69 20.14 -6.40
C MET A 229 8.49 19.21 -7.61
N ARG A 230 9.24 18.10 -7.65
CA ARG A 230 9.14 17.09 -8.71
C ARG A 230 7.72 16.53 -8.81
N SER A 231 7.12 16.15 -7.68
CA SER A 231 5.75 15.61 -7.65
C SER A 231 4.71 16.63 -8.08
N ALA A 232 4.85 17.90 -7.67
CA ALA A 232 3.95 18.98 -8.07
C ALA A 232 4.02 19.26 -9.58
N LEU A 233 5.23 19.30 -10.16
CA LEU A 233 5.42 19.48 -11.60
C LEU A 233 4.85 18.30 -12.42
N VAL A 234 4.92 17.08 -11.89
CA VAL A 234 4.28 15.92 -12.54
C VAL A 234 2.75 16.06 -12.49
N ALA A 235 2.19 16.45 -11.34
CA ALA A 235 0.74 16.54 -11.14
C ALA A 235 0.08 17.74 -11.84
N ILE A 236 0.80 18.87 -11.99
CA ILE A 236 0.25 20.07 -12.67
C ILE A 236 0.20 19.93 -14.20
N LYS A 237 0.77 18.86 -14.73
CA LYS A 237 0.81 18.58 -16.16
C LYS A 237 -0.62 18.45 -16.74
N GLY A 238 -0.89 19.19 -17.82
CA GLY A 238 -2.19 19.22 -18.48
C GLY A 238 -3.24 20.05 -17.73
N TYR A 239 -2.82 21.02 -16.92
CA TYR A 239 -3.64 22.17 -16.53
C TYR A 239 -3.30 23.36 -17.43
N SER A 240 -4.27 24.24 -17.68
CA SER A 240 -3.97 25.59 -18.16
C SER A 240 -3.30 26.38 -17.03
N LEU A 241 -2.26 27.13 -17.36
CA LEU A 241 -1.46 27.84 -16.36
C LEU A 241 -1.80 29.33 -16.33
N ASP A 242 -2.13 29.85 -15.15
CA ASP A 242 -2.14 31.29 -14.89
C ASP A 242 -0.74 31.89 -15.13
N SER A 243 -0.68 33.21 -15.39
CA SER A 243 0.57 33.90 -15.74
C SER A 243 1.65 33.72 -14.68
N ALA A 244 1.31 33.86 -13.40
CA ALA A 244 2.28 33.78 -12.31
C ALA A 244 2.85 32.36 -12.16
N THR A 245 2.00 31.34 -12.32
CA THR A 245 2.43 29.94 -12.29
C THR A 245 3.33 29.62 -13.48
N ARG A 246 2.95 30.08 -14.67
CA ARG A 246 3.75 29.94 -15.90
C ARG A 246 5.13 30.59 -15.74
N GLU A 247 5.18 31.84 -15.30
CA GLU A 247 6.43 32.57 -15.06
C GLU A 247 7.32 31.81 -14.09
N LYS A 248 6.76 31.33 -12.96
CA LYS A 248 7.53 30.53 -12.00
C LYS A 248 8.11 29.28 -12.64
N ILE A 249 7.34 28.55 -13.45
CA ILE A 249 7.82 27.34 -14.13
C ILE A 249 8.89 27.66 -15.18
N ILE A 250 8.81 28.80 -15.88
CA ILE A 250 9.88 29.27 -16.79
C ILE A 250 11.19 29.44 -16.03
N THR A 251 11.17 30.02 -14.83
CA THR A 251 12.40 30.15 -14.00
C THR A 251 13.01 28.79 -13.64
N LEU A 252 12.21 27.71 -13.60
CA LEU A 252 12.70 26.37 -13.31
C LEU A 252 13.43 25.72 -14.49
N LEU A 253 13.39 26.30 -15.70
CA LEU A 253 14.16 25.83 -16.86
C LEU A 253 15.67 26.00 -16.69
N THR A 254 16.12 26.86 -15.78
CA THR A 254 17.54 27.06 -15.44
C THR A 254 17.91 26.45 -14.08
N HIS A 255 17.00 25.69 -13.45
CA HIS A 255 17.20 25.07 -12.15
C HIS A 255 18.42 24.13 -12.14
N SER A 256 19.19 24.09 -11.05
CA SER A 256 20.42 23.27 -10.94
C SER A 256 20.15 21.77 -11.15
N ASN A 257 19.04 21.26 -10.62
CA ASN A 257 18.59 19.89 -10.83
C ASN A 257 18.00 19.66 -12.24
N THR A 258 18.63 18.76 -13.01
CA THR A 258 18.24 18.40 -14.38
C THR A 258 16.81 17.88 -14.50
N THR A 259 16.33 17.07 -13.55
CA THR A 259 14.96 16.54 -13.58
C THR A 259 13.93 17.64 -13.44
N ILE A 260 14.20 18.67 -12.63
CA ILE A 260 13.30 19.84 -12.52
C ILE A 260 13.24 20.59 -13.85
N ARG A 261 14.38 20.84 -14.51
CA ARG A 261 14.41 21.51 -15.83
C ARG A 261 13.57 20.75 -16.86
N ILE A 262 13.75 19.43 -16.95
CA ILE A 262 13.03 18.57 -17.89
C ILE A 262 11.52 18.58 -17.60
N LEU A 263 11.12 18.49 -16.33
CA LEU A 263 9.71 18.52 -15.95
C LEU A 263 9.07 19.88 -16.22
N ALA A 264 9.75 20.97 -15.91
CA ALA A 264 9.29 22.32 -16.25
C ALA A 264 9.05 22.49 -17.76
N LEU A 265 10.01 22.05 -18.59
CA LEU A 265 9.87 22.07 -20.05
C LEU A 265 8.67 21.23 -20.51
N ARG A 266 8.47 20.04 -19.94
CA ARG A 266 7.34 19.16 -20.28
C ARG A 266 6.00 19.80 -19.93
N VAL A 267 5.89 20.43 -18.76
CA VAL A 267 4.67 21.13 -18.35
C VAL A 267 4.34 22.26 -19.33
N LEU A 268 5.32 23.10 -19.68
CA LEU A 268 5.13 24.21 -20.63
C LEU A 268 4.78 23.72 -22.03
N LYS A 269 5.43 22.64 -22.51
CA LYS A 269 5.13 22.05 -23.82
C LYS A 269 3.72 21.46 -23.87
N GLU A 270 3.28 20.79 -22.82
CA GLU A 270 1.94 20.18 -22.78
C GLU A 270 0.84 21.23 -22.69
N GLU A 271 1.07 22.31 -21.94
CA GLU A 271 0.14 23.43 -21.84
C GLU A 271 -0.14 24.09 -23.20
N GLN A 272 0.88 24.26 -24.05
CA GLN A 272 0.72 24.79 -25.42
C GLN A 272 -0.18 23.92 -26.32
N ASN A 273 -0.35 22.64 -25.98
CA ASN A 273 -1.19 21.72 -26.75
C ASN A 273 -2.63 21.60 -26.19
N ILE A 274 -2.96 22.33 -25.12
CA ILE A 274 -4.32 22.35 -24.59
C ILE A 274 -5.16 23.27 -25.51
N PRO A 275 -6.23 22.76 -26.16
CA PRO A 275 -7.07 23.60 -26.99
C PRO A 275 -7.65 24.73 -26.15
N VAL A 276 -7.48 25.97 -26.60
CA VAL A 276 -8.16 27.13 -26.02
C VAL A 276 -9.65 26.91 -26.27
N LEU A 277 -10.39 26.57 -25.22
CA LEU A 277 -11.85 26.60 -25.28
C LEU A 277 -12.23 28.07 -25.41
N GLU A 278 -12.45 28.53 -26.64
CA GLU A 278 -13.10 29.81 -26.88
C GLU A 278 -14.46 29.75 -26.18
N GLU A 279 -14.63 30.54 -25.12
CA GLU A 279 -15.95 30.83 -24.59
C GLU A 279 -16.78 31.37 -25.74
N LYS A 280 -17.74 30.59 -26.23
CA LYS A 280 -18.81 31.10 -27.07
C LYS A 280 -19.52 32.16 -26.25
N THR A 281 -19.15 33.41 -26.46
CA THR A 281 -20.00 34.54 -26.11
C THR A 281 -21.23 34.43 -27.01
N ASP A 282 -22.28 33.80 -26.51
CA ASP A 282 -23.61 33.89 -27.12
C ASP A 282 -23.98 35.38 -27.17
N ARG A 283 -24.00 35.91 -28.40
CA ARG A 283 -24.58 37.21 -28.75
C ARG A 283 -25.97 36.99 -29.32
#